data_AF-A0A959BWI7-F1
#
_entry.id   AF-A0A959BWI7-F1
#
_cell.length_a   1.000
_cell.length_b   1.000
_cell.length_c   1.000
_cell.angle_alpha   90.00
_cell.angle_beta   90.00
_cell.angle_gamma   90.00
#
_symmetry.space_group_name_H-M   'P 1'
#
loop_
_entity.id
_entity.type
_entity.pdbx_description
1 polymer ?
#
loop_
_entity_poly.entity_id
_entity_poly.type
_entity_poly.pdbx_seq_one_letter_code
_entity_poly.pdbx_strand_id
1 'polypeptide(L)'
;MRTVRPTLYALALFALFTPLLVKGQPADTIIQNWHRADRKEPTKDEALLKVKLLNAHNRLAPGIDLWVVHDHSGKAWYGRTDENGEVYFLLPKGEPFHIDAADVAGLRRFRTFDEKFSKSIISVEYIPNEFTEEVRNDTVFQKVSPAQAPTRSRVLTLLKVLDFDEKPLPGEMLYFRLKESGRVYVAQTDEKGSAVLMLPKGDSVFLNTRFVPGLSEFHLRKSDYNEKLSLTYHTIGTKAILARQAERARLLAIRDSLYRLERLRDSLAFARDSLRLLAGEGGFLEMLGFGLSAETIKKQVSERAGHEKDMLANDEHYFEHSGEEIKAALYRKRDEWSNKVVVTDLTGSMYPYMDQILLWHALALVPGEQNRYIFFNDGDMQAEADKKLGAAGGIYLTEKMNMDNLLATMKTTMDAGWGGDSPENDLEALLEGVRMMSEMDELILIADNYSDVRDIELLSQLKAPVRIVLAGAEYGVNEDYLEIAYRTGGSIHTLTEDISELSRLADGETITIGGYHYRVDKGKFVQLK
;
A
#
# COMPACT_ATOMS: atom_id res chain seq x y z
N MET A 1 -60.52 -61.07 38.98
CA MET A 1 -59.72 -60.83 40.19
C MET A 1 -59.40 -59.34 40.26
N ARG A 2 -59.43 -58.79 41.48
CA ARG A 2 -59.51 -57.37 41.86
C ARG A 2 -58.53 -56.44 41.12
N THR A 3 -59.07 -55.34 40.61
CA THR A 3 -58.35 -54.10 40.34
C THR A 3 -57.98 -53.43 41.66
N VAL A 4 -56.68 -53.22 41.88
CA VAL A 4 -56.11 -52.55 43.06
C VAL A 4 -55.47 -51.24 42.56
N ARG A 5 -55.88 -50.11 43.15
CA ARG A 5 -55.22 -48.80 43.00
C ARG A 5 -53.84 -48.81 43.66
N PRO A 6 -52.91 -47.96 43.16
CA PRO A 6 -52.07 -47.18 44.08
C PRO A 6 -52.06 -45.69 43.70
N THR A 7 -52.56 -44.80 44.57
CA THR A 7 -51.80 -43.93 45.51
C THR A 7 -50.90 -42.90 44.82
N LEU A 8 -51.39 -41.65 44.73
CA LEU A 8 -50.61 -40.46 44.42
C LEU A 8 -49.59 -40.20 45.55
N TYR A 9 -48.31 -40.11 45.20
CA TYR A 9 -47.33 -39.34 45.96
C TYR A 9 -47.03 -38.06 45.18
N ALA A 10 -47.37 -36.91 45.77
CA ALA A 10 -46.95 -35.61 45.29
C ALA A 10 -45.50 -35.38 45.72
N LEU A 11 -44.55 -35.48 44.78
CA LEU A 11 -43.21 -34.93 44.95
C LEU A 11 -43.24 -33.48 44.46
N ALA A 12 -43.16 -32.53 45.39
CA ALA A 12 -42.86 -31.14 45.09
C ALA A 12 -41.41 -31.06 44.60
N LEU A 13 -41.22 -30.87 43.29
CA LEU A 13 -39.92 -30.53 42.72
C LEU A 13 -39.62 -29.06 43.06
N PHE A 14 -38.72 -28.84 44.02
CA PHE A 14 -38.03 -27.56 44.17
C PHE A 14 -37.17 -27.36 42.92
N ALA A 15 -37.62 -26.50 42.00
CA ALA A 15 -36.77 -25.99 40.93
C ALA A 15 -35.72 -25.06 41.57
N LEU A 16 -34.54 -25.62 41.85
CA LEU A 16 -33.34 -24.84 42.12
C LEU A 16 -33.03 -24.06 40.83
N PHE A 17 -33.35 -22.77 40.84
CA PHE A 17 -32.82 -21.79 39.89
C PHE A 17 -31.30 -21.72 40.12
N THR A 18 -30.54 -22.51 39.36
CA THR A 18 -29.14 -22.18 39.10
C THR A 18 -29.12 -20.97 38.18
N PRO A 19 -28.51 -19.83 38.55
CA PRO A 19 -28.38 -18.73 37.62
C PRO A 19 -27.45 -19.19 36.49
N LEU A 20 -27.93 -19.07 35.25
CA LEU A 20 -27.08 -19.14 34.08
C LEU A 20 -25.95 -18.11 34.30
N LEU A 21 -24.70 -18.57 34.38
CA LEU A 21 -23.55 -17.69 34.51
C LEU A 21 -23.52 -16.78 33.27
N VAL A 22 -23.80 -15.49 33.45
CA VAL A 22 -23.67 -14.50 32.37
C VAL A 22 -22.17 -14.31 32.12
N LYS A 23 -21.77 -14.43 30.86
CA LYS A 23 -20.38 -14.29 30.42
C LYS A 23 -19.87 -12.88 30.81
N GLY A 24 -18.89 -12.79 31.72
CA GLY A 24 -18.34 -11.52 32.20
C GLY A 24 -18.67 -11.14 33.65
N GLN A 25 -19.40 -11.99 34.40
CA GLN A 25 -19.70 -11.74 35.80
C GLN A 25 -18.43 -11.60 36.68
N PRO A 26 -18.26 -10.52 37.45
CA PRO A 26 -17.19 -10.41 38.45
C PRO A 26 -17.31 -11.53 39.49
N ALA A 27 -16.18 -12.11 39.91
CA ALA A 27 -16.16 -13.31 40.75
C ALA A 27 -16.86 -13.12 42.12
N ASP A 28 -16.88 -11.90 42.67
CA ASP A 28 -17.57 -11.54 43.93
C ASP A 28 -18.88 -10.75 43.65
N THR A 29 -19.83 -11.52 43.11
CA THR A 29 -21.24 -11.26 42.77
C THR A 29 -22.29 -11.01 43.88
N ILE A 30 -22.56 -9.81 44.40
CA ILE A 30 -23.76 -9.61 45.25
C ILE A 30 -25.00 -9.38 44.39
N ILE A 31 -26.01 -10.23 44.52
CA ILE A 31 -27.31 -10.06 43.84
C ILE A 31 -28.18 -9.07 44.62
N GLN A 32 -28.46 -7.93 44.00
CA GLN A 32 -29.17 -6.77 44.52
C GLN A 32 -30.21 -6.28 43.48
N ASN A 33 -31.15 -7.15 43.12
CA ASN A 33 -32.16 -6.87 42.08
C ASN A 33 -33.40 -6.17 42.66
N TRP A 34 -33.23 -4.95 43.21
CA TRP A 34 -34.34 -4.21 43.80
C TRP A 34 -34.91 -3.14 42.90
N HIS A 35 -36.20 -2.93 43.07
CA HIS A 35 -37.01 -1.99 42.32
C HIS A 35 -37.81 -1.10 43.26
N ARG A 36 -38.52 -0.12 42.69
CA ARG A 36 -39.35 0.82 43.47
C ARG A 36 -40.32 0.12 44.43
N ALA A 37 -40.86 -1.04 44.03
CA ALA A 37 -41.81 -1.81 44.83
C ALA A 37 -41.20 -2.38 46.13
N ASP A 38 -39.89 -2.63 46.16
CA ASP A 38 -39.19 -3.22 47.31
C ASP A 38 -38.97 -2.23 48.47
N ARG A 39 -39.17 -0.92 48.22
CA ARG A 39 -39.08 0.15 49.23
C ARG A 39 -37.80 0.09 50.07
N LYS A 40 -36.66 -0.18 49.43
CA LYS A 40 -35.35 -0.17 50.10
C LYS A 40 -35.00 1.25 50.57
N GLU A 41 -34.44 1.32 51.76
CA GLU A 41 -34.03 2.57 52.41
C GLU A 41 -32.53 2.49 52.74
N PRO A 42 -31.80 3.61 52.64
CA PRO A 42 -30.39 3.66 53.01
C PRO A 42 -30.20 3.44 54.50
N THR A 43 -29.00 3.02 54.91
CA THR A 43 -28.66 2.74 56.30
C THR A 43 -27.63 3.74 56.83
N LYS A 44 -27.11 3.51 58.04
CA LYS A 44 -26.00 4.32 58.59
C LYS A 44 -24.68 4.10 57.83
N ASP A 45 -24.55 2.95 57.17
CA ASP A 45 -23.31 2.47 56.56
C ASP A 45 -23.41 2.29 55.04
N GLU A 46 -24.63 2.14 54.51
CA GLU A 46 -24.89 1.96 53.08
C GLU A 46 -25.74 3.10 52.50
N ALA A 47 -25.31 3.61 51.36
CA ALA A 47 -26.04 4.56 50.54
C ALA A 47 -26.99 3.82 49.58
N LEU A 48 -28.19 4.38 49.37
CA LEU A 48 -29.12 3.88 48.37
C LEU A 48 -28.84 4.56 47.03
N LEU A 49 -28.39 3.79 46.06
CA LEU A 49 -28.23 4.25 44.69
C LEU A 49 -29.43 3.80 43.86
N LYS A 50 -30.03 4.74 43.13
CA LYS A 50 -30.94 4.46 42.02
C LYS A 50 -30.20 4.69 40.71
N VAL A 51 -30.10 3.65 39.88
CA VAL A 51 -29.60 3.76 38.51
C VAL A 51 -30.80 3.85 37.56
N LYS A 52 -30.79 4.85 36.68
CA LYS A 52 -31.76 5.01 35.59
C LYS A 52 -31.04 4.86 34.26
N LEU A 53 -31.37 3.81 33.52
CA LEU A 53 -30.75 3.50 32.24
C LEU A 53 -31.58 4.06 31.08
N LEU A 54 -30.89 4.74 30.17
CA LEU A 54 -31.46 5.38 28.99
C LEU A 54 -30.76 4.84 27.74
N ASN A 55 -31.45 4.75 26.61
CA ASN A 55 -30.83 4.40 25.33
C ASN A 55 -30.27 5.66 24.61
N ALA A 56 -29.65 5.47 23.45
CA ALA A 56 -29.11 6.53 22.59
C ALA A 56 -30.11 7.67 22.22
N HIS A 57 -31.41 7.43 22.37
CA HIS A 57 -32.49 8.38 22.07
C HIS A 57 -33.12 8.96 23.34
N ASN A 58 -32.43 8.84 24.48
CA ASN A 58 -32.88 9.31 25.79
C ASN A 58 -34.20 8.66 26.27
N ARG A 59 -34.53 7.46 25.77
CA ARG A 59 -35.69 6.66 26.21
C ARG A 59 -35.28 5.61 27.23
N LEU A 60 -36.22 5.17 28.06
CA LEU A 60 -35.98 4.17 29.11
C LEU A 60 -35.49 2.84 28.51
N ALA A 61 -34.51 2.20 29.14
CA ALA A 61 -33.93 0.92 28.71
C ALA A 61 -34.27 -0.21 29.72
N PRO A 62 -35.43 -0.87 29.58
CA PRO A 62 -35.86 -1.94 30.48
C PRO A 62 -35.17 -3.27 30.19
N GLY A 63 -35.10 -4.15 31.20
CA GLY A 63 -34.63 -5.53 31.05
C GLY A 63 -33.12 -5.68 30.77
N ILE A 64 -32.31 -4.65 31.08
CA ILE A 64 -30.86 -4.67 30.89
C ILE A 64 -30.18 -5.05 32.20
N ASP A 65 -29.24 -5.98 32.12
CA ASP A 65 -28.42 -6.42 33.25
C ASP A 65 -27.36 -5.36 33.58
N LEU A 66 -27.19 -5.04 34.85
CA LEU A 66 -26.28 -4.02 35.37
C LEU A 66 -25.42 -4.57 36.49
N TRP A 67 -24.16 -4.14 36.51
CA TRP A 67 -23.23 -4.36 37.60
C TRP A 67 -22.69 -3.01 38.08
N VAL A 68 -22.85 -2.72 39.36
CA VAL A 68 -22.11 -1.65 40.03
C VAL A 68 -20.87 -2.28 40.66
N VAL A 69 -19.68 -1.90 40.22
CA VAL A 69 -18.42 -2.55 40.60
C VAL A 69 -17.58 -1.58 41.42
N HIS A 70 -17.13 -2.03 42.59
CA HIS A 70 -16.23 -1.25 43.45
C HIS A 70 -14.83 -1.19 42.85
N ASP A 71 -14.32 0.02 42.62
CA ASP A 71 -13.10 0.25 41.85
C ASP A 71 -11.87 -0.40 42.48
N HIS A 72 -11.79 -0.48 43.81
CA HIS A 72 -10.60 -1.00 44.49
C HIS A 72 -10.64 -2.52 44.69
N SER A 73 -11.80 -3.08 45.04
CA SER A 73 -11.90 -4.51 45.41
C SER A 73 -12.41 -5.40 44.30
N GLY A 74 -12.96 -4.84 43.21
CA GLY A 74 -13.62 -5.61 42.14
C GLY A 74 -14.93 -6.28 42.57
N LYS A 75 -15.40 -6.03 43.80
CA LYS A 75 -16.68 -6.54 44.30
C LYS A 75 -17.81 -5.89 43.53
N ALA A 76 -18.81 -6.67 43.13
CA ALA A 76 -19.86 -6.20 42.25
C ALA A 76 -21.26 -6.40 42.85
N TRP A 77 -22.18 -5.54 42.42
CA TRP A 77 -23.57 -5.54 42.79
C TRP A 77 -24.41 -5.64 41.53
N TYR A 78 -25.15 -6.74 41.39
CA TYR A 78 -25.92 -7.07 40.21
C TYR A 78 -27.41 -6.78 40.36
N GLY A 79 -28.00 -6.21 39.33
CA GLY A 79 -29.45 -6.08 39.18
C GLY A 79 -29.83 -5.86 37.73
N ARG A 80 -31.10 -6.09 37.39
CA ARG A 80 -31.67 -5.92 36.06
C ARG A 80 -32.65 -4.75 36.07
N THR A 81 -32.69 -3.92 35.03
CA THR A 81 -33.61 -2.77 35.00
C THR A 81 -35.07 -3.21 34.85
N ASP A 82 -35.99 -2.53 35.56
CA ASP A 82 -37.44 -2.75 35.43
C ASP A 82 -38.03 -2.08 34.17
N GLU A 83 -39.36 -2.12 34.03
CA GLU A 83 -40.12 -1.46 32.94
C GLU A 83 -39.86 0.06 32.83
N ASN A 84 -39.39 0.70 33.91
CA ASN A 84 -39.04 2.12 33.94
C ASN A 84 -37.55 2.35 33.63
N GLY A 85 -36.78 1.31 33.31
CA GLY A 85 -35.34 1.39 33.14
C GLY A 85 -34.61 1.64 34.47
N GLU A 86 -35.20 1.26 35.61
CA GLU A 86 -34.66 1.55 36.94
C GLU A 86 -34.23 0.29 37.69
N VAL A 87 -33.15 0.42 38.47
CA VAL A 87 -32.71 -0.58 39.46
C VAL A 87 -32.06 0.14 40.66
N TYR A 88 -32.15 -0.47 41.84
CA TYR A 88 -31.70 0.12 43.10
C TYR A 88 -30.64 -0.78 43.75
N PHE A 89 -29.64 -0.16 44.38
CA PHE A 89 -28.53 -0.83 45.06
C PHE A 89 -28.27 -0.21 46.43
N LEU A 90 -27.85 -1.03 47.40
CA LEU A 90 -27.29 -0.60 48.68
C LEU A 90 -25.78 -0.80 48.63
N LEU A 91 -25.06 0.32 48.65
CA LEU A 91 -23.62 0.36 48.41
C LEU A 91 -22.89 0.96 49.62
N PRO A 92 -21.66 0.53 49.93
CA PRO A 92 -20.80 1.21 50.89
C PRO A 92 -20.69 2.72 50.59
N LYS A 93 -20.79 3.54 51.63
CA LYS A 93 -20.67 5.01 51.52
C LYS A 93 -19.22 5.46 51.34
N GLY A 94 -19.01 6.62 50.70
CA GLY A 94 -17.69 7.23 50.52
C GLY A 94 -16.77 6.51 49.52
N GLU A 95 -17.20 5.41 48.91
CA GLU A 95 -16.36 4.54 48.08
C GLU A 95 -16.54 4.80 46.58
N PRO A 96 -15.50 4.57 45.74
CA PRO A 96 -15.58 4.74 44.30
C PRO A 96 -16.07 3.48 43.57
N PHE A 97 -16.91 3.69 42.56
CA PHE A 97 -17.54 2.64 41.77
C PHE A 97 -17.58 3.00 40.28
N HIS A 98 -17.77 1.98 39.45
CA HIS A 98 -18.20 2.13 38.07
C HIS A 98 -19.43 1.27 37.77
N ILE A 99 -20.11 1.60 36.67
CA ILE A 99 -21.31 0.90 36.19
C ILE A 99 -20.98 0.20 34.88
N ASP A 100 -21.21 -1.11 34.84
CA ASP A 100 -21.23 -1.92 33.64
C ASP A 100 -22.69 -2.26 33.31
N ALA A 101 -23.04 -2.31 32.02
CA ALA A 101 -24.36 -2.77 31.57
C ALA A 101 -24.20 -3.77 30.43
N ALA A 102 -24.78 -4.96 30.61
CA ALA A 102 -24.73 -6.07 29.65
C ALA A 102 -23.32 -6.29 29.07
N ASP A 103 -23.10 -5.89 27.83
CA ASP A 103 -21.87 -6.06 27.06
C ASP A 103 -20.95 -4.84 27.07
N VAL A 104 -21.30 -3.77 27.80
CA VAL A 104 -20.56 -2.52 27.89
C VAL A 104 -20.05 -2.29 29.31
N ALA A 105 -18.73 -2.35 29.48
CA ALA A 105 -18.07 -2.04 30.74
C ALA A 105 -17.75 -0.53 30.87
N GLY A 106 -17.74 -0.04 32.11
CA GLY A 106 -17.25 1.28 32.49
C GLY A 106 -18.09 2.46 31.98
N LEU A 107 -19.41 2.29 31.82
CA LEU A 107 -20.31 3.33 31.29
C LEU A 107 -20.24 4.65 32.07
N ARG A 108 -20.07 4.55 33.40
CA ARG A 108 -19.96 5.70 34.30
C ARG A 108 -19.20 5.36 35.56
N ARG A 109 -18.25 6.21 35.93
CA ARG A 109 -17.59 6.22 37.25
C ARG A 109 -18.27 7.22 38.19
N PHE A 110 -18.34 6.89 39.48
CA PHE A 110 -18.89 7.76 40.52
C PHE A 110 -18.35 7.39 41.90
N ARG A 111 -18.59 8.25 42.91
CA ARG A 111 -18.32 7.95 44.33
C ARG A 111 -19.63 8.11 45.11
N THR A 112 -19.93 7.17 46.00
CA THR A 112 -21.09 7.31 46.90
C THR A 112 -20.84 8.42 47.92
N PHE A 113 -21.89 9.14 48.35
CA PHE A 113 -21.75 10.19 49.36
C PHE A 113 -21.36 9.61 50.73
N ASP A 114 -20.43 10.25 51.44
CA ASP A 114 -20.05 9.89 52.82
C ASP A 114 -20.99 10.54 53.85
N GLU A 115 -22.29 10.33 53.67
CA GLU A 115 -23.34 10.82 54.56
C GLU A 115 -24.27 9.68 54.96
N LYS A 116 -24.77 9.72 56.20
CA LYS A 116 -25.73 8.73 56.71
C LYS A 116 -27.07 8.86 55.98
N PHE A 117 -27.70 7.73 55.69
CA PHE A 117 -29.02 7.68 55.04
C PHE A 117 -29.05 8.38 53.67
N SER A 118 -27.92 8.40 52.95
CA SER A 118 -27.82 9.10 51.68
C SER A 118 -28.52 8.34 50.54
N LYS A 119 -29.18 9.11 49.66
CA LYS A 119 -29.81 8.62 48.44
C LYS A 119 -29.20 9.33 47.24
N SER A 120 -28.88 8.58 46.18
CA SER A 120 -28.35 9.14 44.94
C SER A 120 -29.10 8.59 43.74
N ILE A 121 -29.21 9.41 42.68
CA ILE A 121 -29.81 9.01 41.41
C ILE A 121 -28.77 9.26 40.32
N ILE A 122 -28.48 8.22 39.55
CA ILE A 122 -27.53 8.29 38.44
C ILE A 122 -28.26 7.87 37.17
N SER A 123 -28.35 8.80 36.21
CA SER A 123 -28.78 8.49 34.84
C SER A 123 -27.56 8.09 34.01
N VAL A 124 -27.66 6.97 33.29
CA VAL A 124 -26.61 6.44 32.41
C VAL A 124 -27.21 6.14 31.05
N GLU A 125 -26.50 6.51 30.00
CA GLU A 125 -26.83 6.11 28.63
C GLU A 125 -26.15 4.78 28.33
N TYR A 126 -26.90 3.82 27.80
CA TYR A 126 -26.46 2.52 27.34
C TYR A 126 -26.70 2.38 25.85
N ILE A 127 -25.66 2.01 25.13
CA ILE A 127 -25.67 1.73 23.70
C ILE A 127 -25.01 0.37 23.53
N PRO A 128 -25.74 -0.66 23.07
CA PRO A 128 -25.17 -2.00 22.90
C PRO A 128 -24.06 -2.02 21.85
N ASN A 129 -23.10 -2.93 22.00
CA ASN A 129 -22.15 -3.27 20.95
C ASN A 129 -22.81 -4.29 20.00
N GLU A 130 -23.38 -3.78 18.92
CA GLU A 130 -23.89 -4.53 17.79
C GLU A 130 -22.76 -4.83 16.76
N PHE A 131 -21.55 -5.12 17.27
CA PHE A 131 -20.40 -5.49 16.44
C PHE A 131 -19.54 -6.55 17.12
N THR A 132 -18.81 -7.33 16.32
CA THR A 132 -17.83 -8.31 16.82
C THR A 132 -16.44 -7.99 16.31
N GLU A 133 -15.43 -8.36 17.09
CA GLU A 133 -14.01 -8.22 16.76
C GLU A 133 -13.32 -9.59 16.79
N GLU A 134 -12.58 -9.91 15.73
CA GLU A 134 -11.63 -11.01 15.70
C GLU A 134 -10.22 -10.42 15.55
N VAL A 135 -9.34 -10.74 16.51
CA VAL A 135 -7.97 -10.23 16.52
C VAL A 135 -7.01 -11.33 16.09
N ARG A 136 -6.20 -11.04 15.05
CA ARG A 136 -5.12 -11.90 14.56
C ARG A 136 -3.82 -11.12 14.58
N ASN A 137 -2.91 -11.46 15.50
CA ASN A 137 -1.70 -10.68 15.78
C ASN A 137 -2.03 -9.22 16.14
N ASP A 138 -1.63 -8.27 15.31
CA ASP A 138 -1.90 -6.82 15.42
C ASP A 138 -3.19 -6.39 14.71
N THR A 139 -3.75 -7.26 13.87
CA THR A 139 -4.84 -6.94 12.95
C THR A 139 -6.21 -7.28 13.57
N VAL A 140 -7.17 -6.38 13.42
CA VAL A 140 -8.53 -6.46 13.96
C VAL A 140 -9.53 -6.48 12.81
N PHE A 141 -10.32 -7.55 12.77
CA PHE A 141 -11.41 -7.74 11.81
C PHE A 141 -12.74 -7.50 12.51
N GLN A 142 -13.56 -6.59 11.98
CA GLN A 142 -14.86 -6.25 12.55
C GLN A 142 -16.01 -6.73 11.68
N LYS A 143 -17.10 -7.16 12.32
CA LYS A 143 -18.43 -7.24 11.70
C LYS A 143 -19.33 -6.26 12.43
N VAL A 144 -19.69 -5.15 11.77
CA VAL A 144 -20.50 -4.08 12.37
C VAL A 144 -21.92 -4.16 11.84
N SER A 145 -22.91 -4.23 12.72
CA SER A 145 -24.32 -4.20 12.35
C SER A 145 -24.72 -2.84 11.77
N PRO A 146 -25.60 -2.79 10.76
CA PRO A 146 -26.19 -1.52 10.29
C PRO A 146 -26.95 -0.75 11.38
N ALA A 147 -27.36 -1.42 12.47
CA ALA A 147 -28.03 -0.80 13.60
C ALA A 147 -27.06 -0.18 14.63
N GLN A 148 -25.74 -0.37 14.47
CA GLN A 148 -24.74 0.15 15.40
C GLN A 148 -24.82 1.67 15.50
N ALA A 149 -24.97 2.17 16.73
CA ALA A 149 -24.85 3.59 17.04
C ALA A 149 -23.42 3.91 17.54
N PRO A 150 -22.95 5.16 17.42
CA PRO A 150 -21.68 5.55 18.01
C PRO A 150 -21.67 5.36 19.53
N THR A 151 -20.53 5.00 20.12
CA THR A 151 -20.42 4.76 21.56
C THR A 151 -19.42 5.72 22.21
N ARG A 152 -19.37 5.71 23.55
CA ARG A 152 -18.43 6.54 24.30
C ARG A 152 -16.97 6.13 24.09
N SER A 153 -16.69 4.85 23.85
CA SER A 153 -15.33 4.30 23.70
C SER A 153 -14.89 4.11 22.24
N ARG A 154 -15.83 4.17 21.29
CA ARG A 154 -15.58 3.92 19.86
C ARG A 154 -16.28 4.97 18.99
N VAL A 155 -15.58 5.44 17.97
CA VAL A 155 -16.12 6.28 16.90
C VAL A 155 -16.75 5.37 15.85
N LEU A 156 -18.01 5.64 15.48
CA LEU A 156 -18.64 5.00 14.33
C LEU A 156 -18.10 5.65 13.05
N THR A 157 -17.25 4.94 12.34
CA THR A 157 -16.62 5.41 11.11
C THR A 157 -17.35 4.85 9.91
N LEU A 158 -17.92 5.73 9.08
CA LEU A 158 -18.52 5.40 7.79
C LEU A 158 -17.58 5.79 6.67
N LEU A 159 -17.33 4.86 5.76
CA LEU A 159 -16.42 5.01 4.65
C LEU A 159 -17.18 4.96 3.34
N LYS A 160 -16.78 5.82 2.40
CA LYS A 160 -17.17 5.77 1.00
C LYS A 160 -15.92 5.81 0.13
N VAL A 161 -15.74 4.81 -0.71
CA VAL A 161 -14.61 4.70 -1.64
C VAL A 161 -15.14 4.71 -3.06
N LEU A 162 -14.63 5.65 -3.85
CA LEU A 162 -15.04 5.93 -5.21
C LEU A 162 -13.83 5.91 -6.14
N ASP A 163 -14.07 5.67 -7.41
CA ASP A 163 -13.09 5.98 -8.44
C ASP A 163 -13.07 7.48 -8.76
N PHE A 164 -12.16 7.88 -9.63
CA PHE A 164 -12.05 9.28 -10.07
C PHE A 164 -13.23 9.78 -10.91
N ASP A 165 -14.13 8.89 -11.34
CA ASP A 165 -15.40 9.19 -12.02
C ASP A 165 -16.60 9.16 -11.05
N GLU A 166 -16.36 9.20 -9.73
CA GLU A 166 -17.38 9.11 -8.68
C GLU A 166 -18.15 7.77 -8.65
N LYS A 167 -17.64 6.71 -9.29
CA LYS A 167 -18.27 5.38 -9.26
C LYS A 167 -17.81 4.61 -8.02
N PRO A 168 -18.71 3.87 -7.35
CA PRO A 168 -18.35 3.09 -6.18
C PRO A 168 -17.35 1.97 -6.52
N LEU A 169 -16.38 1.76 -5.62
CA LEU A 169 -15.39 0.69 -5.74
C LEU A 169 -15.69 -0.45 -4.75
N PRO A 170 -16.27 -1.57 -5.20
CA PRO A 170 -16.61 -2.69 -4.33
C PRO A 170 -15.41 -3.61 -4.04
N GLY A 171 -15.39 -4.19 -2.85
CA GLY A 171 -14.37 -5.16 -2.43
C GLY A 171 -13.00 -4.54 -2.09
N GLU A 172 -12.88 -3.22 -2.03
CA GLU A 172 -11.64 -2.52 -1.71
C GLU A 172 -11.27 -2.70 -0.24
N MET A 173 -10.01 -3.10 -0.01
CA MET A 173 -9.46 -3.33 1.33
C MET A 173 -8.78 -2.05 1.84
N LEU A 174 -9.21 -1.61 3.03
CA LEU A 174 -8.66 -0.44 3.73
C LEU A 174 -8.06 -0.86 5.06
N TYR A 175 -6.90 -0.29 5.39
CA TYR A 175 -6.12 -0.61 6.59
C TYR A 175 -5.92 0.64 7.43
N PHE A 176 -6.54 0.67 8.60
CA PHE A 176 -6.49 1.77 9.56
C PHE A 176 -5.47 1.42 10.66
N ARG A 177 -4.23 1.83 10.47
CA ARG A 177 -3.15 1.61 11.45
C ARG A 177 -3.20 2.69 12.51
N LEU A 178 -3.37 2.28 13.75
CA LEU A 178 -3.32 3.14 14.91
C LEU A 178 -1.88 3.39 15.34
N LYS A 179 -1.54 4.66 15.60
CA LYS A 179 -0.16 5.10 15.85
C LYS A 179 0.35 4.65 17.22
N GLU A 180 -0.45 4.86 18.27
CA GLU A 180 -0.02 4.57 19.64
C GLU A 180 -0.12 3.08 19.97
N SER A 181 -1.25 2.46 19.62
CA SER A 181 -1.47 1.03 19.92
C SER A 181 -0.80 0.07 18.93
N GLY A 182 -0.44 0.54 17.73
CA GLY A 182 0.09 -0.30 16.65
C GLY A 182 -0.94 -1.23 16.00
N ARG A 183 -2.21 -1.21 16.44
CA ARG A 183 -3.28 -2.06 15.90
C ARG A 183 -3.68 -1.66 14.49
N VAL A 184 -4.08 -2.63 13.67
CA VAL A 184 -4.57 -2.39 12.30
C VAL A 184 -6.03 -2.83 12.19
N TYR A 185 -6.94 -1.90 11.98
CA TYR A 185 -8.35 -2.22 11.70
C TYR A 185 -8.57 -2.37 10.20
N VAL A 186 -9.24 -3.44 9.79
CA VAL A 186 -9.46 -3.77 8.38
C VAL A 186 -10.93 -3.57 8.02
N ALA A 187 -11.17 -2.84 6.93
CA ALA A 187 -12.48 -2.73 6.29
C ALA A 187 -12.43 -3.21 4.84
N GLN A 188 -13.53 -3.81 4.39
CA GLN A 188 -13.78 -4.10 2.99
C GLN A 188 -15.04 -3.37 2.54
N THR A 189 -15.00 -2.73 1.38
CA THR A 189 -16.16 -2.04 0.82
C THR A 189 -17.20 -3.00 0.23
N ASP A 190 -18.46 -2.66 0.36
CA ASP A 190 -19.60 -3.35 -0.26
C ASP A 190 -19.80 -2.95 -1.73
N GLU A 191 -20.86 -3.47 -2.37
CA GLU A 191 -21.25 -3.15 -3.76
C GLU A 191 -21.47 -1.65 -4.03
N LYS A 192 -21.68 -0.86 -2.98
CA LYS A 192 -21.85 0.60 -3.05
C LYS A 192 -20.55 1.31 -2.72
N GLY A 193 -19.41 0.64 -2.64
CA GLY A 193 -18.14 1.24 -2.22
C GLY A 193 -18.17 1.73 -0.78
N SER A 194 -19.03 1.17 0.08
CA SER A 194 -19.23 1.64 1.45
C SER A 194 -18.68 0.63 2.45
N ALA A 195 -18.10 1.11 3.55
CA ALA A 195 -17.65 0.26 4.65
C ALA A 195 -17.90 0.94 6.00
N VAL A 196 -17.96 0.14 7.07
CA VAL A 196 -18.25 0.62 8.43
C VAL A 196 -17.30 -0.02 9.41
N LEU A 197 -16.75 0.79 10.34
CA LEU A 197 -15.87 0.36 11.42
C LEU A 197 -16.20 1.08 12.73
N MET A 198 -15.82 0.46 13.84
CA MET A 198 -15.82 1.07 15.17
C MET A 198 -14.38 1.28 15.63
N LEU A 199 -13.84 2.50 15.48
CA LEU A 199 -12.45 2.81 15.81
C LEU A 199 -12.31 3.32 17.26
N PRO A 200 -11.25 2.96 18.00
CA PRO A 200 -11.02 3.47 19.36
C PRO A 200 -10.69 4.96 19.35
N LYS A 201 -11.19 5.67 20.37
CA LYS A 201 -10.87 7.08 20.60
C LYS A 201 -9.50 7.24 21.27
N GLY A 202 -8.87 8.38 21.03
CA GLY A 202 -7.63 8.82 21.65
C GLY A 202 -6.37 8.54 20.84
N ASP A 203 -6.47 7.88 19.69
CA ASP A 203 -5.31 7.49 18.86
C ASP A 203 -5.31 8.23 17.52
N SER A 204 -4.13 8.32 16.90
CA SER A 204 -3.97 8.80 15.52
C SER A 204 -4.01 7.63 14.55
N VAL A 205 -4.65 7.83 13.40
CA VAL A 205 -4.93 6.79 12.42
C VAL A 205 -4.23 7.12 11.12
N PHE A 206 -3.44 6.16 10.62
CA PHE A 206 -2.90 6.14 9.27
C PHE A 206 -3.75 5.19 8.42
N LEU A 207 -4.49 5.76 7.48
CA LEU A 207 -5.26 5.00 6.51
C LEU A 207 -4.38 4.62 5.32
N ASN A 208 -4.41 3.35 4.95
CA ASN A 208 -3.70 2.80 3.80
C ASN A 208 -4.67 1.97 2.95
N THR A 209 -4.39 1.87 1.65
CA THR A 209 -4.95 0.80 0.80
C THR A 209 -3.88 -0.28 0.58
N ARG A 210 -4.19 -1.29 -0.22
CA ARG A 210 -3.20 -2.31 -0.63
C ARG A 210 -1.99 -1.71 -1.36
N PHE A 211 -2.20 -0.67 -2.17
CA PHE A 211 -1.17 -0.12 -3.08
C PHE A 211 -0.79 1.33 -2.76
N VAL A 212 -1.58 2.02 -1.93
CA VAL A 212 -1.34 3.41 -1.55
C VAL A 212 -1.16 3.50 -0.04
N PRO A 213 0.10 3.47 0.45
CA PRO A 213 0.39 3.76 1.85
C PRO A 213 0.16 5.24 2.15
N GLY A 214 -0.24 5.55 3.38
CA GLY A 214 -0.42 6.93 3.85
C GLY A 214 -1.52 7.71 3.12
N LEU A 215 -2.58 7.03 2.68
CA LEU A 215 -3.71 7.66 1.97
C LEU A 215 -4.30 8.85 2.74
N SER A 216 -4.38 8.76 4.07
CA SER A 216 -4.87 9.84 4.94
C SER A 216 -4.38 9.64 6.37
N GLU A 217 -4.11 10.73 7.09
CA GLU A 217 -3.84 10.72 8.52
C GLU A 217 -4.86 11.61 9.26
N PHE A 218 -5.43 11.10 10.35
CA PHE A 218 -6.34 11.86 11.20
C PHE A 218 -6.29 11.41 12.66
N HIS A 219 -6.63 12.31 13.59
CA HIS A 219 -6.63 12.03 15.02
C HIS A 219 -8.05 11.86 15.57
N LEU A 220 -8.30 10.73 16.23
CA LEU A 220 -9.57 10.46 16.91
C LEU A 220 -9.50 11.01 18.32
N ARG A 221 -10.15 12.15 18.57
CA ARG A 221 -10.07 12.84 19.87
C ARG A 221 -10.61 11.97 21.00
N LYS A 222 -9.97 12.06 22.17
CA LYS A 222 -10.52 11.51 23.41
C LYS A 222 -11.72 12.37 23.84
N SER A 223 -12.89 11.75 23.96
CA SER A 223 -14.17 12.44 24.12
C SER A 223 -15.21 11.48 24.72
N ASP A 224 -16.04 11.98 25.65
CA ASP A 224 -17.15 11.22 26.23
C ASP A 224 -18.44 11.30 25.38
N TYR A 225 -18.41 12.01 24.25
CA TYR A 225 -19.56 12.16 23.34
C TYR A 225 -19.67 10.99 22.36
N ASN A 226 -20.88 10.62 21.96
CA ASN A 226 -21.08 9.62 20.92
C ASN A 226 -20.76 10.24 19.55
N GLU A 227 -19.69 9.77 18.89
CA GLU A 227 -19.10 10.45 17.72
C GLU A 227 -19.14 9.59 16.46
N LYS A 228 -19.60 10.22 15.37
CA LYS A 228 -19.61 9.62 14.04
C LYS A 228 -18.59 10.34 13.15
N LEU A 229 -17.80 9.57 12.41
CA LEU A 229 -16.86 10.06 11.42
C LEU A 229 -17.31 9.57 10.04
N SER A 230 -17.47 10.47 9.07
CA SER A 230 -17.75 10.12 7.68
C SER A 230 -16.55 10.48 6.83
N LEU A 231 -16.01 9.52 6.10
CA LEU A 231 -14.87 9.71 5.20
C LEU A 231 -15.24 9.29 3.79
N THR A 232 -14.90 10.13 2.82
CA THR A 232 -15.01 9.83 1.39
C THR A 232 -13.61 9.88 0.79
N TYR A 233 -13.24 8.85 0.05
CA TYR A 233 -11.96 8.73 -0.62
C TYR A 233 -12.12 8.36 -2.08
N HIS A 234 -11.34 9.00 -2.93
CA HIS A 234 -11.23 8.71 -4.34
C HIS A 234 -9.90 7.99 -4.60
N THR A 235 -9.93 6.93 -5.40
CA THR A 235 -8.74 6.15 -5.73
C THR A 235 -8.96 5.35 -7.01
N ILE A 236 -7.90 4.85 -7.63
CA ILE A 236 -7.98 4.01 -8.84
C ILE A 236 -8.75 2.70 -8.58
N GLY A 237 -8.64 2.18 -7.37
CA GLY A 237 -9.11 0.87 -6.96
C GLY A 237 -8.14 -0.25 -7.31
N THR A 238 -8.06 -1.23 -6.42
CA THR A 238 -7.20 -2.42 -6.50
C THR A 238 -7.37 -3.14 -7.84
N LYS A 239 -8.62 -3.30 -8.30
CA LYS A 239 -8.92 -4.04 -9.54
C LYS A 239 -8.32 -3.37 -10.77
N ALA A 240 -8.38 -2.04 -10.85
CA ALA A 240 -7.88 -1.31 -12.01
C ALA A 240 -6.35 -1.24 -12.01
N ILE A 241 -5.69 -1.17 -10.85
CA ILE A 241 -4.23 -1.32 -10.73
C ILE A 241 -3.80 -2.70 -11.25
N LEU A 242 -4.41 -3.77 -10.74
CA LEU A 242 -4.09 -5.14 -11.17
C LEU A 242 -4.35 -5.38 -12.66
N ALA A 243 -5.39 -4.76 -13.23
CA ALA A 243 -5.68 -4.88 -14.66
C ALA A 243 -4.59 -4.23 -15.53
N ARG A 244 -4.00 -3.09 -15.10
CA ARG A 244 -2.89 -2.45 -15.80
C ARG A 244 -1.63 -3.29 -15.74
N GLN A 245 -1.28 -3.81 -14.56
CA GLN A 245 -0.15 -4.73 -14.41
C GLN A 245 -0.30 -5.98 -15.30
N ALA A 246 -1.52 -6.54 -15.39
CA ALA A 246 -1.80 -7.67 -16.27
C ALA A 246 -1.66 -7.33 -17.76
N GLU A 247 -2.09 -6.13 -18.18
CA GLU A 247 -1.91 -5.69 -19.57
C GLU A 247 -0.44 -5.40 -19.89
N ARG A 248 0.33 -4.80 -18.97
CA ARG A 248 1.79 -4.63 -19.12
C ARG A 248 2.49 -5.98 -19.27
N ALA A 249 2.20 -6.95 -18.40
CA ALA A 249 2.74 -8.30 -18.50
C ALA A 249 2.35 -9.01 -19.81
N ARG A 250 1.14 -8.73 -20.34
CA ARG A 250 0.71 -9.24 -21.64
C ARG A 250 1.50 -8.62 -22.79
N LEU A 251 1.69 -7.29 -22.79
CA LEU A 251 2.47 -6.60 -23.82
C LEU A 251 3.94 -7.04 -23.80
N LEU A 252 4.53 -7.17 -22.60
CA LEU A 252 5.85 -7.77 -22.37
C LEU A 252 5.95 -9.16 -23.04
N ALA A 253 4.98 -10.04 -22.77
CA ALA A 253 4.95 -11.38 -23.35
C ALA A 253 4.78 -11.40 -24.88
N ILE A 254 4.02 -10.44 -25.44
CA ILE A 254 3.87 -10.28 -26.89
C ILE A 254 5.20 -9.85 -27.50
N ARG A 255 5.84 -8.82 -26.95
CA ARG A 255 7.17 -8.36 -27.39
C ARG A 255 8.18 -9.50 -27.35
N ASP A 256 8.27 -10.21 -26.22
CA ASP A 256 9.18 -11.34 -26.07
C ASP A 256 8.88 -12.47 -27.06
N SER A 257 7.60 -12.74 -27.33
CA SER A 257 7.19 -13.73 -28.33
C SER A 257 7.55 -13.28 -29.74
N LEU A 258 7.37 -12.01 -30.08
CA LEU A 258 7.76 -11.45 -31.38
C LEU A 258 9.27 -11.53 -31.55
N TYR A 259 10.03 -11.12 -30.54
CA TYR A 259 11.49 -11.21 -30.53
C TYR A 259 11.98 -12.67 -30.62
N ARG A 260 11.34 -13.61 -29.93
CA ARG A 260 11.64 -15.05 -30.08
C ARG A 260 11.23 -15.58 -31.45
N LEU A 261 10.12 -15.13 -32.03
CA LEU A 261 9.66 -15.57 -33.35
C LEU A 261 10.52 -15.00 -34.48
N GLU A 262 11.01 -13.77 -34.36
CA GLU A 262 12.06 -13.23 -35.23
C GLU A 262 13.28 -14.14 -35.17
N ARG A 263 13.81 -14.39 -33.96
CA ARG A 263 14.95 -15.31 -33.78
C ARG A 263 14.69 -16.75 -34.27
N LEU A 264 13.48 -17.28 -34.08
CA LEU A 264 13.11 -18.64 -34.52
C LEU A 264 12.90 -18.74 -36.03
N ARG A 265 12.28 -17.73 -36.64
CA ARG A 265 12.16 -17.62 -38.11
C ARG A 265 13.55 -17.46 -38.75
N ASP A 266 14.49 -16.89 -38.01
CA ASP A 266 15.90 -16.76 -38.38
C ASP A 266 16.76 -18.01 -38.11
N SER A 267 16.23 -19.05 -37.44
CA SER A 267 16.90 -20.38 -37.41
C SER A 267 17.02 -21.03 -38.80
N LEU A 268 16.21 -20.59 -39.78
CA LEU A 268 16.37 -20.94 -41.21
C LEU A 268 17.24 -19.93 -41.98
N ALA A 269 17.59 -18.80 -41.37
CA ALA A 269 18.40 -17.70 -41.92
C ALA A 269 19.83 -17.66 -41.34
N PHE A 270 20.30 -18.73 -40.70
CA PHE A 270 21.67 -18.84 -40.17
C PHE A 270 22.76 -18.46 -41.20
N ALA A 271 22.52 -18.65 -42.50
CA ALA A 271 23.44 -18.24 -43.57
C ALA A 271 23.39 -16.73 -43.90
N ARG A 272 22.24 -16.06 -43.70
CA ARG A 272 22.04 -14.64 -44.02
C ARG A 272 22.40 -13.74 -42.83
N ASP A 273 22.15 -14.20 -41.61
CA ASP A 273 22.60 -13.52 -40.39
C ASP A 273 24.10 -13.66 -40.17
N SER A 274 24.71 -14.82 -40.46
CA SER A 274 26.17 -14.90 -40.54
C SER A 274 26.74 -13.81 -41.46
N LEU A 275 26.10 -13.53 -42.60
CA LEU A 275 26.52 -12.46 -43.52
C LEU A 275 26.22 -11.05 -43.01
N ARG A 276 25.13 -10.83 -42.27
CA ARG A 276 24.73 -9.53 -41.71
C ARG A 276 25.57 -9.14 -40.48
N LEU A 277 25.84 -10.13 -39.62
CA LEU A 277 26.81 -10.06 -38.52
C LEU A 277 28.25 -9.90 -39.06
N LEU A 278 28.64 -10.64 -40.10
CA LEU A 278 29.94 -10.44 -40.77
C LEU A 278 30.00 -9.10 -41.55
N ALA A 279 28.86 -8.51 -41.91
CA ALA A 279 28.75 -7.18 -42.54
C ALA A 279 28.71 -6.02 -41.53
N GLY A 280 28.72 -6.29 -40.22
CA GLY A 280 28.84 -5.27 -39.18
C GLY A 280 27.58 -4.43 -38.92
N GLU A 281 26.38 -4.96 -39.18
CA GLU A 281 25.13 -4.20 -39.08
C GLU A 281 24.46 -4.18 -37.68
N GLY A 282 25.07 -4.75 -36.63
CA GLY A 282 24.54 -4.80 -35.25
C GLY A 282 24.82 -6.14 -34.56
N GLY A 283 24.26 -6.36 -33.37
CA GLY A 283 24.41 -7.58 -32.56
C GLY A 283 25.78 -7.69 -31.87
N PHE A 284 26.39 -6.56 -31.49
CA PHE A 284 27.79 -6.53 -31.06
C PHE A 284 28.08 -7.39 -29.81
N LEU A 285 27.16 -7.39 -28.85
CA LEU A 285 27.28 -8.21 -27.63
C LEU A 285 27.06 -9.70 -27.91
N GLU A 286 26.15 -10.04 -28.81
CA GLU A 286 25.93 -11.43 -29.22
C GLU A 286 27.15 -12.00 -29.93
N MET A 287 27.76 -11.22 -30.84
CA MET A 287 29.03 -11.60 -31.48
C MET A 287 30.15 -11.86 -30.48
N LEU A 288 30.27 -10.98 -29.47
CA LEU A 288 31.24 -11.15 -28.40
C LEU A 288 30.97 -12.45 -27.63
N GLY A 289 29.71 -12.78 -27.38
CA GLY A 289 29.27 -14.06 -26.81
C GLY A 289 29.61 -15.28 -27.69
N PHE A 290 29.53 -15.14 -29.01
CA PHE A 290 29.92 -16.18 -29.98
C PHE A 290 31.44 -16.30 -30.21
N GLY A 291 32.25 -15.52 -29.48
CA GLY A 291 33.70 -15.65 -29.48
C GLY A 291 34.43 -14.80 -30.52
N LEU A 292 33.77 -13.81 -31.13
CA LEU A 292 34.50 -12.78 -31.91
C LEU A 292 35.40 -11.96 -30.98
N SER A 293 36.54 -11.52 -31.51
CA SER A 293 37.49 -10.73 -30.72
C SER A 293 36.93 -9.33 -30.42
N ALA A 294 37.20 -8.82 -29.22
CA ALA A 294 36.84 -7.45 -28.85
C ALA A 294 37.38 -6.40 -29.84
N GLU A 295 38.55 -6.65 -30.46
CA GLU A 295 39.09 -5.78 -31.52
C GLU A 295 38.20 -5.71 -32.76
N THR A 296 37.62 -6.83 -33.17
CA THR A 296 36.69 -6.88 -34.32
C THR A 296 35.42 -6.09 -34.01
N ILE A 297 34.86 -6.29 -32.81
CA ILE A 297 33.69 -5.55 -32.35
C ILE A 297 33.96 -4.05 -32.31
N LYS A 298 35.08 -3.64 -31.70
CA LYS A 298 35.50 -2.22 -31.66
C LYS A 298 35.58 -1.60 -33.05
N LYS A 299 36.13 -2.33 -34.03
CA LYS A 299 36.23 -1.87 -35.40
C LYS A 299 34.84 -1.64 -36.01
N GLN A 300 33.94 -2.62 -35.90
CA GLN A 300 32.59 -2.52 -36.44
C GLN A 300 31.77 -1.42 -35.77
N VAL A 301 31.85 -1.29 -34.44
CA VAL A 301 31.22 -0.21 -33.68
C VAL A 301 31.72 1.15 -34.16
N SER A 302 33.03 1.30 -34.40
CA SER A 302 33.62 2.55 -34.90
C SER A 302 33.17 2.87 -36.34
N GLU A 303 33.12 1.87 -37.22
CA GLU A 303 32.64 2.03 -38.60
C GLU A 303 31.16 2.44 -38.63
N ARG A 304 30.32 1.79 -37.82
CA ARG A 304 28.90 2.10 -37.68
C ARG A 304 28.68 3.50 -37.11
N ALA A 305 29.40 3.87 -36.05
CA ALA A 305 29.34 5.22 -35.49
C ALA A 305 29.76 6.29 -36.50
N GLY A 306 30.79 6.03 -37.32
CA GLY A 306 31.18 6.91 -38.41
C GLY A 306 30.05 7.14 -39.43
N HIS A 307 29.41 6.06 -39.88
CA HIS A 307 28.26 6.14 -40.77
C HIS A 307 27.08 6.91 -40.16
N GLU A 308 26.74 6.64 -38.89
CA GLU A 308 25.64 7.34 -38.21
C GLU A 308 25.93 8.84 -38.05
N LYS A 309 27.19 9.22 -37.85
CA LYS A 309 27.59 10.63 -37.84
C LYS A 309 27.37 11.31 -39.20
N ASP A 310 27.64 10.62 -40.29
CA ASP A 310 27.36 11.12 -41.64
C ASP A 310 25.85 11.23 -41.91
N MET A 311 25.05 10.30 -41.40
CA MET A 311 23.58 10.36 -41.50
C MET A 311 23.02 11.55 -40.71
N LEU A 312 23.48 11.75 -39.48
CA LEU A 312 23.09 12.89 -38.63
C LEU A 312 23.45 14.26 -39.25
N ALA A 313 24.54 14.32 -40.01
CA ALA A 313 24.91 15.55 -40.72
C ALA A 313 23.90 15.93 -41.82
N ASN A 314 23.13 14.96 -42.33
CA ASN A 314 22.13 15.15 -43.37
C ASN A 314 20.69 15.20 -42.82
N ASP A 315 20.44 14.54 -41.68
CA ASP A 315 19.14 14.46 -41.02
C ASP A 315 19.31 14.50 -39.49
N GLU A 316 18.99 15.64 -38.88
CA GLU A 316 19.09 15.82 -37.43
C GLU A 316 18.08 14.96 -36.65
N HIS A 317 17.06 14.42 -37.31
CA HIS A 317 16.05 13.53 -36.74
C HIS A 317 16.28 12.05 -37.13
N TYR A 318 17.47 11.71 -37.64
CA TYR A 318 17.80 10.35 -38.12
C TYR A 318 17.46 9.24 -37.11
N PHE A 319 17.77 9.44 -35.83
CA PHE A 319 17.48 8.44 -34.79
C PHE A 319 15.98 8.28 -34.51
N GLU A 320 15.19 9.34 -34.66
CA GLU A 320 13.73 9.29 -34.53
C GLU A 320 13.13 8.54 -35.72
N HIS A 321 13.59 8.85 -36.94
CA HIS A 321 13.13 8.18 -38.16
C HIS A 321 13.54 6.71 -38.23
N SER A 322 14.67 6.33 -37.63
CA SER A 322 15.15 4.95 -37.59
C SER A 322 14.63 4.15 -36.39
N GLY A 323 13.93 4.78 -35.45
CA GLY A 323 13.36 4.12 -34.27
C GLY A 323 14.39 3.81 -33.18
N GLU A 324 15.55 4.48 -33.18
CA GLU A 324 16.61 4.26 -32.20
C GLU A 324 16.34 5.07 -30.93
N GLU A 325 15.38 4.61 -30.12
CA GLU A 325 14.78 5.33 -28.99
C GLU A 325 15.80 5.92 -28.01
N ILE A 326 16.83 5.15 -27.63
CA ILE A 326 17.85 5.61 -26.68
C ILE A 326 18.70 6.70 -27.32
N LYS A 327 19.19 6.45 -28.55
CA LYS A 327 20.03 7.42 -29.26
C LYS A 327 19.26 8.69 -29.62
N ALA A 328 17.97 8.59 -29.93
CA ALA A 328 17.12 9.75 -30.20
C ALA A 328 17.05 10.69 -28.99
N ALA A 329 16.73 10.15 -27.81
CA ALA A 329 16.68 10.92 -26.57
C ALA A 329 18.04 11.54 -26.20
N LEU A 330 19.11 10.73 -26.22
CA LEU A 330 20.46 11.19 -25.90
C LEU A 330 20.94 12.26 -26.89
N TYR A 331 20.62 12.10 -28.18
CA TYR A 331 20.97 13.07 -29.21
C TYR A 331 20.25 14.40 -28.99
N ARG A 332 18.93 14.39 -28.74
CA ARG A 332 18.18 15.63 -28.45
C ARG A 332 18.71 16.37 -27.22
N LYS A 333 19.20 15.63 -26.22
CA LYS A 333 19.66 16.19 -24.94
C LYS A 333 21.16 16.38 -24.81
N ARG A 334 21.93 16.14 -25.87
CA ARG A 334 23.40 16.20 -25.88
C ARG A 334 23.98 17.55 -25.42
N ASP A 335 23.28 18.66 -25.70
CA ASP A 335 23.74 20.01 -25.35
C ASP A 335 23.34 20.42 -23.91
N GLU A 336 22.33 19.75 -23.35
CA GLU A 336 21.85 19.98 -21.98
C GLU A 336 22.58 19.09 -20.96
N TRP A 337 22.82 17.83 -21.32
CA TRP A 337 23.48 16.85 -20.46
C TRP A 337 24.95 16.76 -20.85
N SER A 338 25.83 17.43 -20.13
CA SER A 338 27.26 17.49 -20.50
C SER A 338 28.09 16.32 -19.97
N ASN A 339 27.88 15.92 -18.71
CA ASN A 339 28.45 14.70 -18.12
C ASN A 339 27.34 13.84 -17.54
N LYS A 340 27.46 12.53 -17.70
CA LYS A 340 26.39 11.59 -17.30
C LYS A 340 26.91 10.51 -16.37
N VAL A 341 26.06 10.11 -15.43
CA VAL A 341 26.11 8.78 -14.83
C VAL A 341 24.93 8.02 -15.44
N VAL A 342 25.24 7.12 -16.37
CA VAL A 342 24.27 6.34 -17.14
C VAL A 342 24.06 5.01 -16.45
N VAL A 343 22.90 4.86 -15.84
CA VAL A 343 22.41 3.62 -15.22
C VAL A 343 21.52 2.93 -16.22
N THR A 344 21.75 1.65 -16.47
CA THR A 344 21.13 0.94 -17.60
C THR A 344 20.68 -0.46 -17.19
N ASP A 345 19.41 -0.73 -17.43
CA ASP A 345 18.83 -2.07 -17.44
C ASP A 345 19.53 -2.90 -18.53
N LEU A 346 20.09 -4.03 -18.11
CA LEU A 346 20.78 -4.99 -18.96
C LEU A 346 20.18 -6.39 -18.80
N THR A 347 18.86 -6.47 -18.66
CA THR A 347 18.08 -7.71 -18.73
C THR A 347 17.80 -8.14 -20.17
N GLY A 348 17.21 -9.33 -20.34
CA GLY A 348 16.93 -9.94 -21.63
C GLY A 348 16.00 -9.11 -22.53
N SER A 349 15.11 -8.31 -21.94
CA SER A 349 14.20 -7.41 -22.65
C SER A 349 14.93 -6.28 -23.37
N MET A 350 16.06 -5.83 -22.81
CA MET A 350 16.84 -4.71 -23.31
C MET A 350 17.77 -5.09 -24.47
N TYR A 351 17.87 -6.36 -24.84
CA TYR A 351 18.77 -6.86 -25.90
C TYR A 351 18.66 -6.08 -27.23
N PRO A 352 17.45 -5.73 -27.73
CA PRO A 352 17.30 -4.94 -28.97
C PRO A 352 17.89 -3.53 -28.89
N TYR A 353 18.15 -3.03 -27.68
CA TYR A 353 18.55 -1.65 -27.43
C TYR A 353 20.02 -1.50 -27.01
N MET A 354 20.69 -2.59 -26.62
CA MET A 354 22.05 -2.56 -26.08
C MET A 354 23.09 -1.96 -27.05
N ASP A 355 22.95 -2.24 -28.34
CA ASP A 355 23.83 -1.67 -29.36
C ASP A 355 23.75 -0.15 -29.41
N GLN A 356 22.59 0.44 -29.11
CA GLN A 356 22.42 1.89 -29.09
C GLN A 356 23.29 2.55 -28.02
N ILE A 357 23.49 1.88 -26.87
CA ILE A 357 24.35 2.36 -25.78
C ILE A 357 25.82 2.32 -26.19
N LEU A 358 26.25 1.22 -26.81
CA LEU A 358 27.62 1.07 -27.33
C LEU A 358 27.92 2.10 -28.43
N LEU A 359 26.99 2.25 -29.37
CA LEU A 359 27.11 3.21 -30.47
C LEU A 359 27.09 4.64 -29.97
N TRP A 360 26.24 4.97 -29.00
CA TRP A 360 26.23 6.29 -28.38
C TRP A 360 27.60 6.66 -27.80
N HIS A 361 28.22 5.75 -27.03
CA HIS A 361 29.56 5.99 -26.52
C HIS A 361 30.59 6.17 -27.64
N ALA A 362 30.51 5.37 -28.70
CA ALA A 362 31.44 5.42 -29.83
C ALA A 362 31.31 6.66 -30.70
N LEU A 363 30.10 7.22 -30.82
CA LEU A 363 29.84 8.43 -31.63
C LEU A 363 30.62 9.65 -31.12
N ALA A 364 30.87 9.71 -29.80
CA ALA A 364 31.64 10.78 -29.14
C ALA A 364 31.21 12.19 -29.61
N LEU A 365 29.89 12.42 -29.69
CA LEU A 365 29.33 13.66 -30.27
C LEU A 365 29.63 14.90 -29.42
N VAL A 366 29.88 14.72 -28.12
CA VAL A 366 30.18 15.79 -27.18
C VAL A 366 31.67 15.73 -26.82
N PRO A 367 32.51 16.67 -27.32
CA PRO A 367 33.94 16.65 -27.03
C PRO A 367 34.24 16.80 -25.54
N GLY A 368 35.00 15.86 -24.98
CA GLY A 368 35.44 15.91 -23.57
C GLY A 368 34.41 15.40 -22.56
N GLU A 369 33.28 14.86 -23.01
CA GLU A 369 32.27 14.21 -22.17
C GLU A 369 32.86 13.02 -21.40
N GLN A 370 32.57 12.94 -20.09
CA GLN A 370 33.02 11.87 -19.20
C GLN A 370 31.85 11.07 -18.65
N ASN A 371 31.20 10.29 -19.51
CA ASN A 371 30.11 9.39 -19.10
C ASN A 371 30.65 8.26 -18.24
N ARG A 372 29.99 7.96 -17.12
CA ARG A 372 30.18 6.72 -16.34
C ARG A 372 28.99 5.81 -16.58
N TYR A 373 29.22 4.49 -16.58
CA TYR A 373 28.19 3.50 -16.82
C TYR A 373 28.04 2.55 -15.64
N ILE A 374 26.79 2.28 -15.30
CA ILE A 374 26.34 1.27 -14.34
C ILE A 374 25.31 0.41 -15.06
N PHE A 375 25.46 -0.90 -14.96
CA PHE A 375 24.51 -1.86 -15.52
C PHE A 375 23.89 -2.68 -14.41
N PHE A 376 22.61 -3.04 -14.56
CA PHE A 376 21.95 -3.96 -13.65
C PHE A 376 21.19 -5.08 -14.37
N ASN A 377 21.01 -6.22 -13.72
CA ASN A 377 20.40 -7.42 -14.32
C ASN A 377 19.31 -8.06 -13.43
N ASP A 378 18.76 -7.31 -12.48
CA ASP A 378 17.77 -7.79 -11.49
C ASP A 378 18.29 -8.93 -10.58
N GLY A 379 19.52 -8.78 -10.08
CA GLY A 379 20.03 -9.59 -8.96
C GLY A 379 20.63 -10.95 -9.34
N ASP A 380 21.37 -11.06 -10.44
CA ASP A 380 22.24 -12.21 -10.77
C ASP A 380 21.51 -13.56 -10.82
N MET A 381 20.31 -13.58 -11.39
CA MET A 381 19.42 -14.76 -11.44
C MET A 381 19.06 -15.36 -10.07
N GLN A 382 19.19 -14.60 -9.00
CA GLN A 382 18.69 -15.02 -7.70
C GLN A 382 17.19 -15.31 -7.77
N ALA A 383 16.72 -16.24 -6.93
CA ALA A 383 15.30 -16.49 -6.82
C ALA A 383 14.60 -15.26 -6.22
N GLU A 384 13.36 -15.02 -6.64
CA GLU A 384 12.52 -13.91 -6.16
C GLU A 384 12.51 -13.75 -4.62
N ALA A 385 12.48 -14.86 -3.88
CA ALA A 385 12.46 -14.84 -2.41
C ALA A 385 13.78 -14.34 -1.78
N ASP A 386 14.88 -14.39 -2.52
CA ASP A 386 16.22 -13.98 -2.08
C ASP A 386 16.54 -12.52 -2.45
N LYS A 387 15.81 -11.94 -3.43
CA LYS A 387 15.90 -10.53 -3.83
C LYS A 387 15.30 -9.60 -2.77
N LYS A 388 16.06 -9.34 -1.72
CA LYS A 388 15.63 -8.44 -0.63
C LYS A 388 15.71 -6.99 -1.08
N LEU A 389 14.70 -6.20 -0.71
CA LEU A 389 14.65 -4.77 -0.96
C LEU A 389 15.94 -4.06 -0.48
N GLY A 390 16.65 -3.40 -1.40
CA GLY A 390 17.90 -2.68 -1.13
C GLY A 390 19.15 -3.57 -1.12
N ALA A 391 19.02 -4.85 -1.49
CA ALA A 391 20.10 -5.84 -1.46
C ALA A 391 19.86 -6.99 -2.46
N ALA A 392 19.20 -6.73 -3.59
CA ALA A 392 19.01 -7.73 -4.65
C ALA A 392 20.34 -8.08 -5.34
N GLY A 393 21.24 -7.09 -5.50
CA GLY A 393 22.54 -7.27 -6.15
C GLY A 393 22.48 -7.07 -7.66
N GLY A 394 23.40 -7.69 -8.40
CA GLY A 394 23.43 -7.57 -9.86
C GLY A 394 23.70 -6.16 -10.39
N ILE A 395 24.54 -5.39 -9.71
CA ILE A 395 24.93 -4.02 -10.09
C ILE A 395 26.41 -4.01 -10.47
N TYR A 396 26.70 -3.56 -11.68
CA TYR A 396 28.02 -3.65 -12.31
C TYR A 396 28.51 -2.28 -12.77
N LEU A 397 29.63 -1.83 -12.22
CA LEU A 397 30.23 -0.54 -12.53
C LEU A 397 31.34 -0.71 -13.57
N THR A 398 31.40 0.20 -14.54
CA THR A 398 32.56 0.28 -15.43
C THR A 398 33.69 1.08 -14.77
N GLU A 399 34.83 0.44 -14.48
CA GLU A 399 35.94 1.07 -13.73
C GLU A 399 36.66 2.17 -14.53
N LYS A 400 36.81 1.99 -15.85
CA LYS A 400 37.51 2.92 -16.75
C LYS A 400 36.70 3.13 -18.01
N MET A 401 36.55 4.37 -18.43
CA MET A 401 35.75 4.73 -19.60
C MET A 401 36.53 4.56 -20.88
N ASN A 402 36.52 3.33 -21.37
CA ASN A 402 36.96 2.94 -22.70
C ASN A 402 36.12 1.75 -23.17
N MET A 403 36.09 1.55 -24.49
CA MET A 403 35.25 0.53 -25.11
C MET A 403 35.54 -0.90 -24.60
N ASP A 404 36.80 -1.22 -24.26
CA ASP A 404 37.16 -2.56 -23.77
C ASP A 404 36.54 -2.85 -22.39
N ASN A 405 36.58 -1.88 -21.48
CA ASN A 405 35.97 -2.02 -20.16
C ASN A 405 34.45 -1.99 -20.25
N LEU A 406 33.89 -1.14 -21.12
CA LEU A 406 32.44 -1.09 -21.35
C LEU A 406 31.90 -2.44 -21.82
N LEU A 407 32.49 -3.02 -22.87
CA LEU A 407 32.12 -4.34 -23.39
C LEU A 407 32.31 -5.44 -22.32
N ALA A 408 33.39 -5.38 -21.55
CA ALA A 408 33.64 -6.35 -20.48
C ALA A 408 32.61 -6.28 -19.35
N THR A 409 32.22 -5.07 -18.92
CA THR A 409 31.19 -4.88 -17.89
C THR A 409 29.83 -5.35 -18.40
N MET A 410 29.42 -4.95 -19.61
CA MET A 410 28.16 -5.39 -20.21
C MET A 410 28.11 -6.92 -20.31
N LYS A 411 29.17 -7.55 -20.84
CA LYS A 411 29.25 -9.01 -20.94
C LYS A 411 29.14 -9.68 -19.56
N THR A 412 29.87 -9.18 -18.57
CA THR A 412 29.84 -9.72 -17.21
C THR A 412 28.44 -9.64 -16.59
N THR A 413 27.75 -8.52 -16.84
CA THR A 413 26.37 -8.30 -16.38
C THR A 413 25.41 -9.33 -17.01
N MET A 414 25.49 -9.53 -18.34
CA MET A 414 24.67 -10.53 -19.05
C MET A 414 24.95 -11.97 -18.64
N ASP A 415 26.24 -12.31 -18.46
CA ASP A 415 26.65 -13.66 -18.06
C ASP A 415 26.17 -14.01 -16.65
N ALA A 416 26.08 -13.00 -15.77
CA ALA A 416 25.61 -13.18 -14.40
C ALA A 416 24.09 -13.30 -14.30
N GLY A 417 23.35 -12.73 -15.27
CA GLY A 417 21.92 -12.90 -15.36
C GLY A 417 21.28 -12.11 -16.49
N TRP A 418 20.13 -12.61 -16.95
CA TRP A 418 19.33 -12.00 -18.01
C TRP A 418 17.96 -11.52 -17.50
N GLY A 419 17.76 -11.42 -16.19
CA GLY A 419 16.45 -11.23 -15.57
C GLY A 419 15.54 -12.47 -15.70
N GLY A 420 14.22 -12.26 -15.63
CA GLY A 420 13.24 -13.34 -15.81
C GLY A 420 11.92 -13.14 -15.08
N ASP A 421 11.90 -12.24 -14.09
CA ASP A 421 10.70 -11.78 -13.39
C ASP A 421 10.29 -10.39 -13.89
N SER A 422 9.00 -10.03 -13.74
CA SER A 422 8.42 -8.81 -14.35
C SER A 422 8.79 -7.47 -13.68
N PRO A 423 9.25 -7.42 -12.41
CA PRO A 423 9.79 -6.18 -11.85
C PRO A 423 11.31 -6.21 -11.59
N GLU A 424 11.97 -5.05 -11.75
CA GLU A 424 13.44 -4.92 -11.75
C GLU A 424 14.00 -3.99 -10.65
N ASN A 425 15.30 -4.06 -10.35
CA ASN A 425 15.95 -3.35 -9.23
C ASN A 425 16.59 -1.99 -9.61
N ASP A 426 15.85 -1.15 -10.33
CA ASP A 426 16.29 0.15 -10.84
C ASP A 426 16.81 1.10 -9.74
N LEU A 427 16.14 1.14 -8.57
CA LEU A 427 16.44 2.15 -7.55
C LEU A 427 17.72 1.82 -6.81
N GLU A 428 18.04 0.55 -6.57
CA GLU A 428 19.34 0.13 -6.05
C GLU A 428 20.47 0.60 -6.99
N ALA A 429 20.31 0.41 -8.31
CA ALA A 429 21.29 0.85 -9.30
C ALA A 429 21.40 2.38 -9.37
N LEU A 430 20.28 3.10 -9.31
CA LEU A 430 20.26 4.57 -9.27
C LEU A 430 20.91 5.14 -8.00
N LEU A 431 20.70 4.51 -6.85
CA LEU A 431 21.34 4.91 -5.60
C LEU A 431 22.86 4.72 -5.65
N GLU A 432 23.35 3.69 -6.33
CA GLU A 432 24.77 3.54 -6.63
C GLU A 432 25.25 4.63 -7.60
N GLY A 433 24.44 4.96 -8.62
CA GLY A 433 24.68 6.08 -9.52
C GLY A 433 24.89 7.41 -8.80
N VAL A 434 24.03 7.75 -7.85
CA VAL A 434 24.15 8.96 -7.03
C VAL A 434 25.47 9.04 -6.27
N ARG A 435 26.02 7.91 -5.81
CA ARG A 435 27.31 7.88 -5.11
C ARG A 435 28.49 8.22 -6.03
N MET A 436 28.33 8.05 -7.34
CA MET A 436 29.34 8.34 -8.36
C MET A 436 29.22 9.74 -8.97
N MET A 437 28.14 10.47 -8.66
CA MET A 437 27.88 11.79 -9.22
C MET A 437 28.80 12.87 -8.62
N SER A 438 29.20 13.80 -9.48
CA SER A 438 29.71 15.12 -9.15
C SER A 438 28.64 16.19 -9.41
N GLU A 439 28.87 17.42 -8.96
CA GLU A 439 27.86 18.51 -8.98
C GLU A 439 27.27 18.81 -10.38
N MET A 440 28.05 18.58 -11.44
CA MET A 440 27.65 18.87 -12.82
C MET A 440 27.13 17.65 -13.60
N ASP A 441 27.03 16.50 -12.93
CA ASP A 441 26.61 15.26 -13.58
C ASP A 441 25.08 15.15 -13.64
N GLU A 442 24.57 14.65 -14.76
CA GLU A 442 23.18 14.22 -14.90
C GLU A 442 23.06 12.72 -14.63
N LEU A 443 22.08 12.31 -13.83
CA LEU A 443 21.77 10.91 -13.59
C LEU A 443 20.77 10.44 -14.63
N ILE A 444 21.19 9.51 -15.50
CA ILE A 444 20.36 8.98 -16.58
C ILE A 444 19.98 7.55 -16.24
N LEU A 445 18.69 7.21 -16.27
CA LEU A 445 18.20 5.83 -16.29
C LEU A 445 17.85 5.46 -17.72
N ILE A 446 18.32 4.32 -18.20
CA ILE A 446 17.84 3.68 -19.42
C ILE A 446 17.17 2.38 -19.00
N ALA A 447 15.87 2.25 -19.26
CA ALA A 447 15.09 1.12 -18.77
C ALA A 447 14.02 0.64 -19.75
N ASP A 448 13.63 -0.63 -19.59
CA ASP A 448 12.49 -1.21 -20.27
C ASP A 448 11.17 -0.64 -19.74
N ASN A 449 10.36 -0.05 -20.62
CA ASN A 449 9.06 0.51 -20.26
C ASN A 449 8.03 -0.55 -19.85
N TYR A 450 8.24 -1.83 -20.15
CA TYR A 450 7.27 -2.89 -19.84
C TYR A 450 7.44 -3.51 -18.45
N SER A 451 8.60 -3.34 -17.80
CA SER A 451 8.88 -3.82 -16.46
C SER A 451 8.42 -2.81 -15.40
N ASP A 452 7.83 -3.30 -14.30
CA ASP A 452 7.55 -2.49 -13.10
C ASP A 452 8.84 -2.35 -12.27
N VAL A 453 8.89 -1.40 -11.35
CA VAL A 453 10.09 -1.18 -10.52
C VAL A 453 9.94 -1.89 -9.17
N ARG A 454 10.71 -2.96 -8.96
CA ARG A 454 10.64 -3.84 -7.78
C ARG A 454 10.87 -3.11 -6.47
N ASP A 455 11.81 -2.18 -6.51
CA ASP A 455 12.37 -1.51 -5.34
C ASP A 455 11.92 -0.05 -5.26
N ILE A 456 10.74 0.26 -5.80
CA ILE A 456 10.14 1.60 -5.82
C ILE A 456 9.99 2.20 -4.41
N GLU A 457 9.91 1.39 -3.35
CA GLU A 457 9.93 1.85 -1.96
C GLU A 457 11.22 2.59 -1.59
N LEU A 458 12.32 2.35 -2.30
CA LEU A 458 13.59 3.05 -2.12
C LEU A 458 13.57 4.47 -2.71
N LEU A 459 12.57 4.85 -3.51
CA LEU A 459 12.49 6.16 -4.17
C LEU A 459 12.59 7.33 -3.20
N SER A 460 12.11 7.17 -1.97
CA SER A 460 12.24 8.21 -0.94
C SER A 460 13.70 8.57 -0.58
N GLN A 461 14.65 7.66 -0.86
CA GLN A 461 16.08 7.85 -0.62
C GLN A 461 16.79 8.58 -1.77
N LEU A 462 16.18 8.61 -2.96
CA LEU A 462 16.76 9.21 -4.15
C LEU A 462 16.53 10.75 -4.14
N LYS A 463 17.63 11.52 -4.14
CA LYS A 463 17.60 12.99 -3.99
C LYS A 463 18.13 13.76 -5.21
N ALA A 464 18.62 13.07 -6.22
CA ALA A 464 19.06 13.66 -7.48
C ALA A 464 17.95 13.52 -8.53
N PRO A 465 17.74 14.53 -9.41
CA PRO A 465 16.87 14.39 -10.57
C PRO A 465 17.31 13.24 -11.47
N VAL A 466 16.36 12.39 -11.87
CA VAL A 466 16.63 11.27 -12.80
C VAL A 466 16.05 11.57 -14.17
N ARG A 467 16.90 11.50 -15.20
CA ARG A 467 16.49 11.57 -16.60
C ARG A 467 16.26 10.16 -17.11
N ILE A 468 15.02 9.78 -17.32
CA ILE A 468 14.65 8.41 -17.68
C ILE A 468 14.42 8.34 -19.18
N VAL A 469 15.22 7.53 -19.87
CA VAL A 469 15.10 7.21 -21.29
C VAL A 469 14.47 5.82 -21.40
N LEU A 470 13.29 5.75 -21.99
CA LEU A 470 12.49 4.53 -22.01
C LEU A 470 12.55 3.83 -23.36
N ALA A 471 12.84 2.54 -23.30
CA ALA A 471 12.71 1.62 -24.42
C ALA A 471 11.29 1.03 -24.45
N GLY A 472 10.62 1.06 -25.60
CA GLY A 472 9.30 0.46 -25.80
C GLY A 472 8.12 1.27 -25.26
N ALA A 473 8.18 2.60 -25.36
CA ALA A 473 7.14 3.51 -24.84
C ALA A 473 5.91 3.69 -25.75
N GLU A 474 5.79 2.91 -26.83
CA GLU A 474 4.74 3.02 -27.85
C GLU A 474 3.30 2.78 -27.33
N TYR A 475 3.15 2.00 -26.25
CA TYR A 475 1.86 1.72 -25.61
C TYR A 475 1.61 2.53 -24.34
N GLY A 476 2.32 3.65 -24.20
CA GLY A 476 2.26 4.52 -23.05
C GLY A 476 3.39 4.25 -22.07
N VAL A 477 3.73 5.26 -21.30
CA VAL A 477 4.79 5.22 -20.29
C VAL A 477 4.33 4.48 -19.03
N ASN A 478 5.21 3.67 -18.44
CA ASN A 478 4.99 3.04 -17.14
C ASN A 478 4.86 4.09 -16.03
N GLU A 479 3.84 3.90 -15.18
CA GLU A 479 3.49 4.79 -14.08
C GLU A 479 4.60 4.88 -13.01
N ASP A 480 5.39 3.82 -12.83
CA ASP A 480 6.52 3.82 -11.88
C ASP A 480 7.62 4.80 -12.33
N TYR A 481 7.98 4.83 -13.61
CA TYR A 481 8.96 5.79 -14.13
C TYR A 481 8.43 7.22 -14.08
N LEU A 482 7.14 7.44 -14.35
CA LEU A 482 6.51 8.76 -14.16
C LEU A 482 6.62 9.21 -12.70
N GLU A 483 6.39 8.32 -11.74
CA GLU A 483 6.56 8.61 -10.33
C GLU A 483 8.02 8.93 -9.97
N ILE A 484 9.00 8.17 -10.48
CA ILE A 484 10.43 8.44 -10.24
C ILE A 484 10.78 9.84 -10.76
N ALA A 485 10.44 10.15 -12.02
CA ALA A 485 10.71 11.47 -12.59
C ALA A 485 9.99 12.59 -11.83
N TYR A 486 8.72 12.37 -11.43
CA TYR A 486 7.95 13.32 -10.64
C TYR A 486 8.59 13.62 -9.28
N ARG A 487 8.92 12.58 -8.50
CA ARG A 487 9.42 12.75 -7.13
C ARG A 487 10.86 13.27 -7.06
N THR A 488 11.64 13.02 -8.11
CA THR A 488 13.04 13.46 -8.16
C THR A 488 13.22 14.82 -8.83
N GLY A 489 12.17 15.40 -9.43
CA GLY A 489 12.33 16.59 -10.29
C GLY A 489 13.02 16.27 -11.62
N GLY A 490 13.01 14.99 -11.99
CA GLY A 490 13.58 14.44 -13.21
C GLY A 490 12.67 14.60 -14.44
N SER A 491 12.88 13.75 -15.43
CA SER A 491 12.18 13.83 -16.72
C SER A 491 12.07 12.45 -17.40
N ILE A 492 11.08 12.30 -18.28
CA ILE A 492 10.91 11.13 -19.16
C ILE A 492 11.27 11.49 -20.59
N HIS A 493 11.93 10.57 -21.29
CA HIS A 493 12.33 10.72 -22.68
C HIS A 493 11.95 9.47 -23.46
N THR A 494 11.18 9.65 -24.51
CA THR A 494 10.78 8.57 -25.44
C THR A 494 11.43 8.79 -26.81
N LEU A 495 11.06 7.97 -27.80
CA LEU A 495 11.55 8.13 -29.17
C LEU A 495 11.40 9.56 -29.69
N THR A 496 10.29 10.23 -29.41
CA THR A 496 9.95 11.54 -30.02
C THR A 496 9.59 12.64 -29.03
N GLU A 497 9.47 12.35 -27.74
CA GLU A 497 9.00 13.31 -26.74
C GLU A 497 9.94 13.41 -25.54
N ASP A 498 10.07 14.63 -25.00
CA ASP A 498 10.83 14.94 -23.79
C ASP A 498 9.90 15.62 -22.76
N ILE A 499 9.63 14.95 -21.65
CA ILE A 499 8.67 15.36 -20.62
C ILE A 499 9.45 15.79 -19.38
N SER A 500 9.71 17.09 -19.23
CA SER A 500 10.60 17.65 -18.20
C SER A 500 9.90 18.29 -17.00
N GLU A 501 8.59 18.53 -17.07
CA GLU A 501 7.87 19.35 -16.09
C GLU A 501 6.90 18.55 -15.20
N LEU A 502 7.14 17.24 -15.05
CA LEU A 502 6.28 16.34 -14.27
C LEU A 502 6.11 16.83 -12.82
N SER A 503 7.21 17.26 -12.18
CA SER A 503 7.21 17.72 -10.79
C SER A 503 6.36 18.97 -10.52
N ARG A 504 5.92 19.70 -11.57
CA ARG A 504 5.02 20.86 -11.46
C ARG A 504 3.54 20.48 -11.46
N LEU A 505 3.19 19.24 -11.81
CA LEU A 505 1.81 18.79 -11.85
C LEU A 505 1.19 18.81 -10.45
N ALA A 506 0.05 19.49 -10.34
CA ALA A 506 -0.73 19.54 -9.11
C ALA A 506 -1.53 18.24 -8.92
N ASP A 507 -1.81 17.88 -7.67
CA ASP A 507 -2.64 16.73 -7.35
C ASP A 507 -4.01 16.77 -8.08
N GLY A 508 -4.36 15.71 -8.79
CA GLY A 508 -5.56 15.61 -9.61
C GLY A 508 -5.43 16.14 -11.05
N GLU A 509 -4.30 16.75 -11.43
CA GLU A 509 -4.04 17.22 -12.79
C GLU A 509 -3.81 16.05 -13.76
N THR A 510 -4.08 16.28 -15.05
CA THR A 510 -3.87 15.31 -16.12
C THR A 510 -2.80 15.80 -17.09
N ILE A 511 -1.91 14.91 -17.50
CA ILE A 511 -0.92 15.12 -18.56
C ILE A 511 -1.18 14.15 -19.72
N THR A 512 -0.88 14.58 -20.94
CA THR A 512 -0.89 13.73 -22.13
C THR A 512 0.54 13.44 -22.55
N ILE A 513 0.88 12.17 -22.75
CA ILE A 513 2.19 11.73 -23.23
C ILE A 513 1.94 10.76 -24.39
N GLY A 514 2.41 11.10 -25.59
CA GLY A 514 1.97 10.45 -26.82
C GLY A 514 0.44 10.46 -26.97
N GLY A 515 -0.15 9.28 -27.17
CA GLY A 515 -1.60 9.10 -27.29
C GLY A 515 -2.32 8.83 -25.96
N TYR A 516 -1.64 8.89 -24.82
CA TYR A 516 -2.15 8.42 -23.53
C TYR A 516 -2.29 9.54 -22.52
N HIS A 517 -3.34 9.47 -21.70
CA HIS A 517 -3.63 10.45 -20.66
C HIS A 517 -3.31 9.87 -19.29
N TYR A 518 -2.65 10.65 -18.45
CA TYR A 518 -2.27 10.25 -17.10
C TYR A 518 -2.75 11.27 -16.09
N ARG A 519 -3.42 10.82 -15.03
CA ARG A 519 -3.76 11.66 -13.88
C ARG A 519 -2.75 11.46 -12.76
N VAL A 520 -2.30 12.54 -12.14
CA VAL A 520 -1.50 12.48 -10.91
C VAL A 520 -2.43 12.43 -9.68
N ASP A 521 -2.13 11.54 -8.74
CA ASP A 521 -2.82 11.42 -7.45
C ASP A 521 -1.77 11.12 -6.36
N LYS A 522 -1.49 12.09 -5.49
CA LYS A 522 -0.52 12.03 -4.39
C LYS A 522 0.88 11.57 -4.82
N GLY A 523 1.28 12.01 -6.02
CA GLY A 523 2.56 11.66 -6.64
C GLY A 523 2.59 10.27 -7.29
N LYS A 524 1.46 9.55 -7.36
CA LYS A 524 1.28 8.37 -8.21
C LYS A 524 0.67 8.81 -9.54
N PHE A 525 1.02 8.12 -10.62
CA PHE A 525 0.43 8.35 -11.94
C PHE A 525 -0.57 7.24 -12.28
N VAL A 526 -1.60 7.63 -13.04
CA VAL A 526 -2.69 6.74 -13.41
C VAL A 526 -3.04 6.95 -14.87
N GLN A 527 -2.78 5.96 -15.71
CA GLN A 527 -3.22 5.99 -17.09
C GLN A 527 -4.76 5.94 -17.16
N LEU A 528 -5.38 6.99 -17.69
CA LEU A 528 -6.81 7.08 -17.94
C LEU A 528 -7.17 6.31 -19.23
N LYS A 529 -8.43 5.87 -19.33
CA LYS A 529 -8.95 5.15 -20.49
C LYS A 529 -9.39 6.08 -21.61
#